data_AF-A0A3A2Z626-F1
#
_entry.id   AF-A0A3A2Z626-F1
#
_cell.length_a   1.000
_cell.length_b   1.000
_cell.length_c   1.000
_cell.angle_alpha   90.00
_cell.angle_beta   90.00
_cell.angle_gamma   90.00
#
_symmetry.space_group_name_H-M   'P 1'
#
loop_
_entity.id
_entity.type
_entity.pdbx_description
1 polymer ?
#
loop_
_entity_poly.entity_id
_entity_poly.type
_entity_poly.pdbx_seq_one_letter_code
_entity_poly.pdbx_strand_id
1 'polypeptide(L)'
;MSRAFSTAARALKSLSWSNKGTTQDVSWVKNYAENAVDLVPQLLDKVDSGTVQGNPHPTPRNNDPLHASITLARGDSRVTSAYVYPDGTVVFSKAIYGRVKVSRVPEAPEGSGPVQ
;
A
#
# COMPACT_ATOMS: atom_id res chain seq x y z
N MET A 1 19.56 -26.14 19.32
CA MET A 1 18.81 -26.16 18.05
C MET A 1 18.46 -24.73 17.66
N SER A 2 19.23 -24.12 16.76
CA SER A 2 18.99 -22.75 16.31
C SER A 2 18.07 -22.76 15.10
N ARG A 3 16.87 -22.18 15.22
CA ARG A 3 15.96 -22.00 14.09
C ARG A 3 16.44 -20.77 13.31
N ALA A 4 17.11 -20.99 12.18
CA ALA A 4 17.39 -19.92 11.25
C ALA A 4 16.06 -19.42 10.66
N PHE A 5 15.67 -18.20 11.01
CA PHE A 5 14.62 -17.49 10.30
C PHE A 5 15.21 -17.09 8.94
N SER A 6 14.89 -17.85 7.89
CA SER A 6 15.17 -17.43 6.52
C SER A 6 14.28 -16.23 6.18
N THR A 7 14.76 -15.03 6.44
CA THR A 7 14.31 -13.84 5.71
C THR A 7 14.79 -13.99 4.27
N ALA A 8 13.96 -14.61 3.43
CA ALA A 8 14.14 -14.51 2.00
C ALA A 8 14.06 -13.02 1.66
N ALA A 9 15.20 -12.42 1.32
CA ALA A 9 15.25 -11.11 0.70
C ALA A 9 14.56 -11.22 -0.67
N ARG A 10 13.23 -11.09 -0.67
CA ARG A 10 12.49 -10.85 -1.91
C ARG A 10 12.96 -9.49 -2.40
N ALA A 11 13.41 -9.41 -3.64
CA ALA A 11 13.66 -8.14 -4.28
C ALA A 11 12.33 -7.37 -4.23
N LEU A 12 12.25 -6.37 -3.33
CA LEU A 12 11.08 -5.54 -3.20
C LEU A 12 10.76 -4.95 -4.56
N LYS A 13 9.52 -5.10 -5.00
CA LYS A 13 9.13 -4.60 -6.29
C LYS A 13 9.21 -3.07 -6.29
N SER A 14 10.21 -2.53 -6.98
CA SER A 14 10.37 -1.08 -7.17
C SER A 14 9.38 -0.60 -8.24
N LEU A 15 8.22 -0.12 -7.82
CA LEU A 15 7.21 0.43 -8.73
C LEU A 15 7.63 1.83 -9.20
N SER A 16 7.26 2.18 -10.43
CA SER A 16 7.39 3.57 -10.89
C SER A 16 6.31 4.42 -10.22
N TRP A 17 6.72 5.31 -9.32
CA TRP A 17 5.79 6.12 -8.52
C TRP A 17 5.63 7.54 -9.04
N SER A 18 4.38 8.01 -9.04
CA SER A 18 4.02 9.41 -9.22
C SER A 18 3.12 9.89 -8.08
N ASN A 19 3.07 11.21 -7.91
CA ASN A 19 2.21 11.87 -6.94
C ASN A 19 1.24 12.79 -7.69
N LYS A 20 -0.07 12.67 -7.45
CA LYS A 20 -1.08 13.53 -8.07
C LYS A 20 -1.76 14.39 -7.01
N GLY A 21 -1.36 15.65 -6.92
CA GLY A 21 -1.90 16.58 -5.92
C GLY A 21 -1.45 16.29 -4.48
N THR A 22 -0.39 15.51 -4.30
CA THR A 22 0.22 15.25 -2.99
C THR A 22 1.29 16.30 -2.70
N THR A 23 1.20 16.95 -1.55
CA THR A 23 2.15 17.95 -1.05
C THR A 23 2.89 17.51 0.22
N GLN A 24 2.49 16.38 0.81
CA GLN A 24 3.13 15.78 1.98
C GLN A 24 4.11 14.67 1.58
N ASP A 25 5.03 14.34 2.49
CA ASP A 25 5.82 13.12 2.34
C ASP A 25 4.94 11.88 2.50
N VAL A 26 4.97 11.03 1.47
CA VAL A 26 4.16 9.81 1.35
C VAL A 26 5.04 8.59 1.08
N SER A 27 6.32 8.64 1.47
CA SER A 27 7.24 7.51 1.30
C SER A 27 6.74 6.24 1.99
N TRP A 28 6.12 6.37 3.17
CA TRP A 28 5.48 5.26 3.87
C TRP A 28 4.36 4.59 3.06
N VAL A 29 3.57 5.37 2.31
CA VAL A 29 2.48 4.85 1.46
C VAL A 29 3.03 3.95 0.36
N LYS A 30 4.07 4.44 -0.32
CA LYS A 30 4.72 3.74 -1.43
C LYS A 30 5.33 2.42 -0.95
N ASN A 31 6.06 2.47 0.17
CA ASN A 31 6.67 1.31 0.79
C ASN A 31 5.62 0.23 1.15
N TYR A 32 4.52 0.62 1.83
CA TYR A 32 3.47 -0.34 2.16
C TYR A 32 2.78 -0.92 0.94
N ALA A 33 2.54 -0.11 -0.09
CA ALA A 33 1.90 -0.56 -1.31
C ALA A 33 2.76 -1.59 -2.07
N GLU A 34 4.07 -1.36 -2.17
CA GLU A 34 5.02 -2.31 -2.78
C GLU A 34 5.04 -3.64 -2.02
N ASN A 35 5.19 -3.59 -0.70
CA ASN A 35 5.13 -4.79 0.15
C ASN A 35 3.79 -5.52 0.00
N ALA A 36 2.67 -4.80 -0.07
CA ALA A 36 1.36 -5.41 -0.24
C ALA A 36 1.20 -6.06 -1.62
N VAL A 37 1.74 -5.46 -2.68
CA VAL A 37 1.78 -6.07 -4.03
C VAL A 37 2.60 -7.36 -4.00
N ASP A 38 3.74 -7.37 -3.30
CA ASP A 38 4.61 -8.54 -3.19
C ASP A 38 3.98 -9.73 -2.43
N LEU A 39 2.95 -9.46 -1.63
CA LEU A 39 2.18 -10.46 -0.88
C LEU A 39 0.94 -10.95 -1.63
N VAL A 40 0.58 -10.34 -2.76
CA VAL A 40 -0.58 -10.73 -3.58
C VAL A 40 -0.09 -11.30 -4.91
N PRO A 41 0.02 -12.64 -5.07
CA PRO A 41 0.58 -13.26 -6.27
C PRO A 41 -0.09 -12.82 -7.58
N GLN A 42 -1.39 -12.52 -7.53
CA GLN A 42 -2.16 -12.07 -8.70
C GLN A 42 -1.75 -10.69 -9.21
N LEU A 43 -1.05 -9.88 -8.40
CA LEU A 43 -0.57 -8.53 -8.73
C LEU A 43 0.89 -8.48 -9.16
N LEU A 44 1.70 -9.48 -8.77
CA LEU A 44 3.15 -9.50 -8.99
C LEU A 44 3.53 -9.18 -10.43
N ASP A 45 2.95 -9.86 -11.41
CA ASP A 45 3.27 -9.61 -12.82
C ASP A 45 2.32 -8.63 -13.51
N LYS A 46 1.38 -8.04 -12.77
CA LYS A 46 0.33 -7.19 -13.31
C LYS A 46 0.45 -5.73 -12.93
N VAL A 47 1.33 -5.36 -12.02
CA VAL A 47 1.54 -3.96 -11.62
C VAL A 47 2.98 -3.58 -11.93
N ASP A 48 3.22 -2.40 -12.49
CA ASP A 48 4.57 -1.85 -12.71
C ASP A 48 4.72 -0.40 -12.21
N SER A 49 3.60 0.23 -11.89
CA SER A 49 3.55 1.63 -11.52
C SER A 49 2.44 1.90 -10.50
N GLY A 50 2.62 3.00 -9.76
CA GLY A 50 1.69 3.46 -8.76
C GLY A 50 1.57 4.98 -8.76
N THR A 51 0.39 5.48 -8.39
CA THR A 51 0.14 6.91 -8.19
C THR A 51 -0.54 7.13 -6.86
N VAL A 52 0.06 7.95 -6.00
CA VAL A 52 -0.60 8.47 -4.79
C VAL A 52 -1.56 9.59 -5.19
N GLN A 53 -2.81 9.50 -4.73
CA GLN A 53 -3.90 10.40 -5.08
C GLN A 53 -4.18 11.36 -3.92
N GLY A 54 -3.72 12.61 -4.04
CA GLY A 54 -3.87 13.63 -3.01
C GLY A 54 -3.01 13.36 -1.77
N ASN A 55 -3.26 14.14 -0.72
CA ASN A 55 -2.67 13.91 0.59
C ASN A 55 -3.46 12.84 1.36
N PRO A 56 -2.79 12.05 2.22
CA PRO A 56 -3.48 11.19 3.18
C PRO A 56 -4.47 12.00 4.02
N HIS A 57 -5.69 11.50 4.20
CA HIS A 57 -6.73 12.15 4.99
C HIS A 57 -7.68 11.12 5.60
N PRO A 58 -8.35 11.42 6.72
CA PRO A 58 -9.46 10.61 7.21
C PRO A 58 -10.73 10.86 6.38
N THR A 59 -11.66 9.91 6.39
CA THR A 59 -13.03 10.11 5.89
C THR A 59 -14.05 9.89 7.03
N PRO A 60 -14.32 10.94 7.84
CA PRO A 60 -15.13 10.80 9.07
C PRO A 60 -16.54 10.28 8.84
N ARG A 61 -17.16 10.62 7.70
CA ARG A 61 -18.53 10.19 7.35
C ARG A 61 -18.67 8.66 7.32
N ASN A 62 -17.58 7.96 7.02
CA ASN A 62 -17.55 6.49 6.93
C ASN A 62 -16.85 5.85 8.12
N ASN A 63 -16.52 6.63 9.15
CA ASN A 63 -15.66 6.21 10.25
C ASN A 63 -14.34 5.58 9.75
N ASP A 64 -13.81 6.09 8.63
CA ASP A 64 -12.61 5.59 7.99
C ASP A 64 -11.42 6.45 8.43
N PRO A 65 -10.44 5.89 9.16
CA PRO A 65 -9.34 6.65 9.72
C PRO A 65 -8.42 7.20 8.63
N LEU A 66 -7.36 7.89 9.04
CA LEU A 66 -6.34 8.42 8.15
C LEU A 66 -5.86 7.34 7.18
N HIS A 67 -5.98 7.61 5.88
CA HIS A 67 -5.46 6.72 4.84
C HIS A 67 -5.01 7.52 3.62
N ALA A 68 -4.12 6.91 2.84
CA ALA A 68 -3.76 7.38 1.52
C ALA A 68 -4.53 6.59 0.46
N SER A 69 -4.95 7.28 -0.61
CA SER A 69 -5.54 6.65 -1.79
C SER A 69 -4.45 6.41 -2.84
N ILE A 70 -4.39 5.20 -3.40
CA ILE A 70 -3.46 4.89 -4.50
C ILE A 70 -4.18 4.25 -5.68
N THR A 71 -3.60 4.45 -6.87
CA THR A 71 -3.92 3.71 -8.09
C THR A 71 -2.70 2.88 -8.48
N LEU A 72 -2.92 1.61 -8.84
CA LEU A 72 -1.89 0.71 -9.35
C LEU A 72 -2.19 0.36 -10.82
N ALA A 73 -1.16 0.38 -11.66
CA ALA A 73 -1.30 0.24 -13.11
C ALA A 73 -0.23 -0.68 -13.72
N ARG A 74 -0.48 -1.06 -14.99
CA ARG A 74 0.48 -1.66 -15.91
C ARG A 74 0.52 -0.81 -17.17
N GLY A 75 1.65 -0.15 -17.43
CA GLY A 75 1.68 0.94 -18.41
C GLY A 75 0.54 1.92 -18.16
N ASP A 76 -0.24 2.23 -19.20
CA ASP A 76 -1.35 3.19 -19.11
C ASP A 76 -2.67 2.60 -18.56
N SER A 77 -2.70 1.29 -18.31
CA SER A 77 -3.92 0.59 -17.89
C SER A 77 -4.01 0.42 -16.37
N ARG A 78 -5.07 0.96 -15.76
CA ARG A 78 -5.34 0.76 -14.33
C ARG A 78 -5.67 -0.71 -14.02
N VAL A 79 -4.96 -1.26 -13.04
CA VAL A 79 -5.14 -2.63 -12.55
C VAL A 79 -6.08 -2.66 -11.36
N THR A 80 -5.84 -1.82 -10.36
CA THR A 80 -6.66 -1.68 -9.15
C THR A 80 -6.40 -0.35 -8.45
N SER A 81 -7.13 -0.07 -7.38
CA SER A 81 -6.79 0.95 -6.38
C SER A 81 -6.72 0.33 -5.01
N ALA A 82 -6.15 1.07 -4.06
CA ALA A 82 -6.16 0.68 -2.65
C ALA A 82 -6.20 1.88 -1.72
N TYR A 83 -6.65 1.63 -0.50
CA TYR A 83 -6.41 2.50 0.65
C TYR A 83 -5.24 1.94 1.47
N VAL A 84 -4.32 2.82 1.82
CA VAL A 84 -3.10 2.49 2.57
C VAL A 84 -3.14 3.22 3.89
N TYR A 85 -3.08 2.48 4.99
CA TYR A 85 -3.28 2.98 6.35
C TYR A 85 -1.94 3.07 7.10
N PRO A 86 -1.78 4.03 8.04
CA PRO A 86 -0.54 4.24 8.78
C PRO A 86 -0.06 3.00 9.57
N ASP A 87 -1.00 2.14 9.96
CA ASP A 87 -0.71 0.91 10.69
C ASP A 87 -0.14 -0.22 9.80
N GLY A 88 0.04 0.01 8.50
CA GLY A 88 0.48 -1.01 7.53
C GLY A 88 -0.64 -1.86 6.95
N THR A 89 -1.91 -1.51 7.19
CA THR A 89 -3.03 -2.15 6.49
C THR A 89 -3.16 -1.58 5.08
N VAL A 90 -3.31 -2.43 4.08
CA VAL A 90 -3.60 -2.05 2.69
C VAL A 90 -4.89 -2.77 2.27
N VAL A 91 -5.90 -1.99 1.88
CA VAL A 91 -7.20 -2.52 1.45
C VAL A 91 -7.36 -2.26 -0.04
N PHE A 92 -7.30 -3.32 -0.85
CA PHE A 92 -7.53 -3.20 -2.28
C PHE A 92 -9.01 -3.04 -2.58
N SER A 93 -9.35 -2.16 -3.52
CA SER A 93 -10.74 -1.94 -3.93
C SER A 93 -11.35 -3.15 -4.65
N LYS A 94 -10.52 -4.00 -5.27
CA LYS A 94 -10.95 -5.26 -5.86
C LYS A 94 -10.90 -6.35 -4.79
N ALA A 95 -12.08 -6.90 -4.47
CA ALA A 95 -12.24 -7.93 -3.44
C ALA A 95 -11.31 -9.15 -3.62
N ILE A 96 -11.01 -9.53 -4.87
CA ILE A 96 -10.10 -10.65 -5.19
C ILE A 96 -8.67 -10.48 -4.66
N TYR A 97 -8.24 -9.25 -4.35
CA TYR A 97 -6.93 -8.96 -3.77
C TYR A 97 -7.00 -8.74 -2.25
N GLY A 98 -8.20 -8.49 -1.72
CA GLY A 98 -8.49 -8.44 -0.29
C GLY A 98 -7.80 -7.33 0.48
N ARG A 99 -7.63 -7.58 1.79
CA ARG A 99 -6.90 -6.75 2.74
C ARG A 99 -5.58 -7.43 3.08
N VAL A 100 -4.49 -6.68 3.01
CA VAL A 100 -3.14 -7.13 3.34
C VAL A 100 -2.64 -6.34 4.55
N LYS A 101 -1.94 -7.02 5.46
CA LYS A 101 -1.25 -6.39 6.59
C LYS A 101 0.24 -6.55 6.39
N VAL A 102 0.96 -5.43 6.35
CA VAL A 102 2.42 -5.40 6.31
C VAL A 102 2.98 -4.89 7.64
N SER A 103 4.28 -5.10 7.86
CA SER A 103 4.95 -4.58 9.05
C SER A 103 4.98 -3.06 9.00
N ARG A 104 4.66 -2.41 10.12
CA ARG A 104 4.69 -0.95 10.22
C ARG A 104 6.13 -0.45 10.06
N VAL A 105 6.33 0.58 9.25
CA VAL A 105 7.61 1.29 9.12
C VAL A 105 7.65 2.52 10.02
N PRO A 106 8.82 2.93 10.54
CA PRO A 106 8.96 4.07 11.44
C PRO A 106 8.50 5.41 10.86
N GLU A 107 8.54 5.57 9.53
CA GLU A 107 8.21 6.82 8.84
C GLU A 107 6.70 7.01 8.66
N ALA A 108 5.90 5.97 8.90
CA ALA A 108 4.45 6.10 8.87
C ALA A 108 3.96 6.92 10.07
N PRO A 109 2.99 7.84 9.88
CA PRO A 109 2.43 8.59 10.99
C PRO A 109 1.77 7.66 12.02
N GLU A 110 1.48 8.19 13.21
CA GLU A 110 0.60 7.50 14.14
C GLU A 110 -0.81 7.37 13.54
N GLY A 111 -1.43 6.20 13.70
CA GLY A 111 -2.75 5.94 13.15
C GLY A 111 -3.14 4.47 13.18
N SER A 112 -4.43 4.21 12.98
CA SER A 112 -5.01 2.87 12.96
C SER A 112 -5.44 2.47 11.56
N GLY A 113 -5.60 1.16 11.35
CA GLY A 113 -6.30 0.63 10.19
C GLY A 113 -7.81 0.82 10.30
N PRO A 114 -8.55 0.50 9.23
CA PRO A 114 -10.00 0.57 9.23
C PRO A 114 -10.57 -0.47 10.21
N VAL A 115 -11.71 -0.14 10.82
CA VAL A 115 -12.43 -1.06 11.70
C VAL A 115 -12.74 -2.36 10.94
N GLN A 116 -12.58 -3.50 11.62
CA GLN A 116 -12.80 -4.83 11.05
C GLN A 116 -14.28 -5.16 10.90
#